data_AF-A0A141PZX3-F1
#
_entry.id   AF-A0A141PZX3-F1
#
_cell.length_a   1.000
_cell.length_b   1.000
_cell.length_c   1.000
_cell.angle_alpha   90.00
_cell.angle_beta   90.00
_cell.angle_gamma   90.00
#
_symmetry.space_group_name_H-M   'P 1'
#
loop_
_entity.id
_entity.type
_entity.pdbx_description
1 polymer ?
#
loop_
_entity_poly.entity_id
_entity_poly.type
_entity_poly.pdbx_seq_one_letter_code
_entity_poly.pdbx_strand_id
1 'polypeptide(L)'
;NIAQNTVVGSIITRGNLLPVTINAGKSLTLNGNNAVAANHGFDSPADNYTGLGNIALGGANAALIIQSAAPAKITLAGNINGGGIITVKTDAAI
;
A
#
# COMPACT_ATOMS: atom_id res chain seq x y z
N ASN A 1 -3.22 -10.56 5.17
CA ASN A 1 -2.15 -11.49 4.76
C ASN A 1 -2.09 -11.54 3.25
N ILE A 2 -0.97 -11.17 2.63
CA ILE A 2 -0.78 -11.08 1.18
C ILE A 2 -0.10 -12.37 0.71
N ALA A 3 -0.92 -13.34 0.30
CA ALA A 3 -0.47 -14.63 -0.21
C ALA A 3 -0.35 -14.65 -1.75
N GLN A 4 -0.81 -13.59 -2.41
CA GLN A 4 -0.76 -13.39 -3.85
C GLN A 4 -0.33 -11.96 -4.13
N ASN A 5 0.30 -11.72 -5.28
CA ASN A 5 0.70 -10.36 -5.67
C ASN A 5 -0.56 -9.49 -5.77
N THR A 6 -0.59 -8.40 -5.02
CA THR A 6 -1.78 -7.58 -4.83
C THR A 6 -1.46 -6.14 -5.19
N VAL A 7 -2.35 -5.49 -5.93
CA VAL A 7 -2.28 -4.06 -6.26
C VAL A 7 -3.51 -3.38 -5.66
N VAL A 8 -3.31 -2.25 -4.97
CA VAL A 8 -4.37 -1.51 -4.29
C VAL A 8 -4.31 -0.02 -4.62
N GLY A 9 -5.48 0.55 -4.91
CA GLY A 9 -5.76 1.97 -5.19
C GLY A 9 -5.54 2.90 -4.02
N SER A 10 -6.43 2.78 -3.03
CA SER A 10 -6.35 3.47 -1.75
C SER A 10 -6.91 2.54 -0.67
N ILE A 11 -6.55 2.77 0.60
CA ILE A 11 -7.04 1.98 1.73
C ILE A 11 -7.56 2.93 2.80
N ILE A 12 -8.88 3.01 2.90
CA ILE A 12 -9.55 3.73 3.97
C ILE A 12 -9.98 2.73 5.03
N THR A 13 -9.50 2.93 6.24
CA THR A 13 -10.11 2.35 7.42
C THR A 13 -10.50 3.52 8.31
N ARG A 14 -11.71 3.50 8.87
CA ARG A 14 -12.27 4.60 9.66
C ARG A 14 -11.60 4.68 11.05
N GLY A 15 -10.29 4.87 11.08
CA GLY A 15 -9.43 4.86 12.27
C GLY A 15 -8.91 3.48 12.70
N ASN A 16 -9.30 2.39 12.02
CA ASN A 16 -8.85 1.05 12.38
C ASN A 16 -7.67 0.58 11.52
N LEU A 17 -6.45 0.71 12.03
CA LEU A 17 -5.27 0.34 11.25
C LEU A 17 -5.24 -1.16 10.93
N LEU A 18 -5.11 -1.49 9.64
CA LEU A 18 -5.02 -2.85 9.16
C LEU A 18 -3.57 -3.32 9.12
N PRO A 19 -3.14 -4.24 10.01
CA PRO A 19 -1.82 -4.84 9.88
C PRO A 19 -1.74 -5.70 8.61
N VAL A 20 -0.60 -5.63 7.93
CA VAL A 20 -0.36 -6.35 6.68
C VAL A 20 0.87 -7.22 6.83
N THR A 21 0.71 -8.52 6.62
CA THR A 21 1.84 -9.42 6.39
C THR A 21 1.94 -9.72 4.91
N ILE A 22 3.12 -9.52 4.32
CA ILE A 22 3.45 -9.89 2.94
C ILE A 22 4.27 -11.17 2.98
N ASN A 23 3.77 -12.26 2.40
CA ASN A 23 4.48 -13.53 2.40
C ASN A 23 5.74 -13.46 1.53
N ALA A 24 6.70 -14.34 1.80
CA ALA A 24 7.90 -14.49 0.99
C ALA A 24 7.57 -14.65 -0.50
N GLY A 25 8.32 -13.95 -1.35
CA GLY A 25 8.11 -13.92 -2.80
C GLY A 25 6.80 -13.30 -3.29
N LYS A 26 6.03 -12.64 -2.41
CA LYS A 26 4.79 -11.92 -2.77
C LYS A 26 4.97 -10.42 -2.66
N SER A 27 4.10 -9.68 -3.35
CA SER A 27 4.14 -8.22 -3.34
C SER A 27 2.80 -7.59 -2.97
N LEU A 28 2.89 -6.47 -2.26
CA LEU A 28 1.82 -5.48 -2.17
C LEU A 28 2.28 -4.22 -2.90
N THR A 29 1.55 -3.83 -3.92
CA THR A 29 1.72 -2.57 -4.63
C THR A 29 0.65 -1.59 -4.19
N LEU A 30 1.09 -0.48 -3.61
CA LEU A 30 0.30 0.72 -3.44
C LEU A 30 0.48 1.54 -4.72
N ASN A 31 -0.55 1.73 -5.55
CA ASN A 31 -0.42 2.43 -6.84
C ASN A 31 -0.83 3.91 -6.80
N GLY A 32 -1.39 4.39 -5.69
CA GLY A 32 -1.81 5.79 -5.56
C GLY A 32 -2.83 6.20 -6.63
N ASN A 33 -3.76 5.30 -6.99
CA ASN A 33 -4.94 5.64 -7.79
C ASN A 33 -6.17 5.71 -6.87
N ASN A 34 -7.15 6.56 -7.17
CA ASN A 34 -8.39 6.61 -6.38
C ASN A 34 -9.00 5.20 -6.26
N ALA A 35 -9.47 4.81 -5.07
CA ALA A 35 -10.36 3.66 -4.99
C ALA A 35 -11.65 4.05 -5.70
N VAL A 36 -11.87 3.51 -6.90
CA VAL A 36 -13.16 3.63 -7.59
C VAL A 36 -14.00 2.43 -7.18
N ALA A 37 -14.89 2.62 -6.20
CA ALA A 37 -15.91 1.62 -5.92
C ALA A 37 -17.12 1.90 -6.82
N ALA A 38 -17.14 1.29 -8.01
CA ALA A 38 -18.17 1.48 -9.04
C ALA A 38 -19.63 1.31 -8.56
N ASN A 39 -19.86 0.69 -7.39
CA ASN A 39 -21.19 0.47 -6.81
C ASN A 39 -21.39 1.00 -5.37
N HIS A 40 -20.40 1.65 -4.74
CA HIS A 40 -20.48 1.98 -3.30
C HIS A 40 -20.13 3.44 -2.94
N GLY A 41 -20.03 4.35 -3.91
CA GLY A 41 -19.98 5.80 -3.64
C GLY A 41 -18.72 6.28 -2.91
N PHE A 42 -17.64 5.49 -2.92
CA PHE A 42 -16.34 5.93 -2.45
C PHE A 42 -15.53 6.36 -3.66
N ASP A 43 -15.51 7.66 -3.95
CA ASP A 43 -14.42 8.31 -4.71
C ASP A 43 -13.43 8.83 -3.67
N SER A 44 -12.60 7.92 -3.14
CA SER A 44 -11.56 8.33 -2.20
C SER A 44 -10.36 8.84 -2.98
N PRO A 45 -9.84 10.03 -2.63
CA PRO A 45 -8.54 10.49 -3.10
C PRO A 45 -7.45 9.42 -2.91
N ALA A 46 -6.62 9.30 -3.94
CA ALA A 46 -5.48 8.39 -4.09
C ALA A 46 -4.39 8.47 -3.01
N ASP A 47 -4.39 9.53 -2.21
CA ASP A 47 -3.45 9.83 -1.14
C ASP A 47 -3.81 9.19 0.22
N ASN A 48 -4.95 8.49 0.32
CA ASN A 48 -5.40 7.90 1.57
C ASN A 48 -5.06 6.40 1.70
N TYR A 49 -3.81 6.11 2.12
CA TYR A 49 -3.43 4.83 2.74
C TYR A 49 -3.32 4.95 4.27
N THR A 50 -4.05 5.91 4.85
CA THR A 50 -4.11 6.16 6.29
C THR A 50 -4.66 4.96 7.08
N GLY A 51 -5.27 3.99 6.39
CA GLY A 51 -5.75 2.77 7.01
C GLY A 51 -4.73 1.64 7.15
N LEU A 52 -3.50 1.77 6.63
CA LEU A 52 -2.47 0.74 6.79
C LEU A 52 -1.76 0.87 8.15
N GLY A 53 -1.77 -0.22 8.91
CA GLY A 53 -1.01 -0.39 10.15
C GLY A 53 0.40 -0.93 9.89
N ASN A 54 0.92 -1.71 10.85
CA ASN A 54 2.24 -2.32 10.72
C ASN A 54 2.31 -3.25 9.51
N ILE A 55 3.40 -3.13 8.75
CA ILE A 55 3.68 -3.99 7.60
C ILE A 55 4.84 -4.92 7.95
N ALA A 56 4.60 -6.23 7.88
CA ALA A 56 5.60 -7.26 8.06
C ALA A 56 5.98 -7.86 6.69
N LEU A 57 7.26 -7.81 6.36
CA LEU A 57 7.85 -8.46 5.19
C LEU A 57 8.30 -9.86 5.59
N GLY A 58 7.48 -10.86 5.28
CA GLY A 58 7.55 -12.23 5.80
C GLY A 58 8.67 -13.11 5.24
N GLY A 59 9.75 -12.53 4.71
CA GLY A 59 10.93 -13.27 4.26
C GLY A 59 11.49 -12.79 2.92
N ALA A 60 12.34 -13.64 2.33
CA ALA A 60 13.02 -13.33 1.08
C ALA A 60 12.04 -12.92 -0.03
N ASN A 61 12.37 -11.84 -0.74
CA ASN A 61 11.60 -11.31 -1.86
C ASN A 61 10.14 -10.92 -1.53
N ALA A 62 9.75 -10.85 -0.25
CA ALA A 62 8.52 -10.15 0.13
C ALA A 62 8.70 -8.66 -0.19
N ALA A 63 7.80 -8.07 -0.97
CA ALA A 63 7.98 -6.73 -1.50
C ALA A 63 6.82 -5.79 -1.14
N LEU A 64 7.15 -4.66 -0.53
CA LEU A 64 6.28 -3.49 -0.49
C LEU A 64 6.70 -2.54 -1.61
N ILE A 65 5.79 -2.26 -2.54
CA ILE A 65 6.04 -1.36 -3.67
C ILE A 65 5.13 -0.15 -3.53
N ILE A 66 5.71 1.02 -3.36
CA ILE A 66 5.02 2.31 -3.25
C ILE A 66 5.16 3.00 -4.59
N GLN A 67 4.11 2.97 -5.39
CA GLN A 67 3.97 3.65 -6.67
C GLN A 67 2.95 4.77 -6.47
N SER A 68 3.33 6.02 -6.69
CA SER A 68 2.43 7.15 -6.52
C SER A 68 2.29 7.89 -7.83
N ALA A 69 1.08 7.95 -8.39
CA ALA A 69 0.77 8.86 -9.50
C ALA A 69 0.56 10.27 -8.94
N ALA A 70 1.06 11.30 -9.61
CA ALA A 70 0.80 12.68 -9.20
C ALA A 70 -0.72 12.98 -9.23
N PRO A 71 -1.28 13.65 -8.20
CA PRO A 71 -0.66 14.30 -7.05
C PRO A 71 -0.67 13.47 -5.74
N ALA A 72 -0.83 12.15 -5.78
CA ALA A 72 -1.04 11.34 -4.59
C ALA A 72 0.18 11.33 -3.66
N LYS A 73 -0.05 11.50 -2.35
CA LYS A 73 0.95 11.38 -1.28
C LYS A 73 0.66 10.14 -0.46
N ILE A 74 1.47 9.09 -0.59
CA ILE A 74 1.31 7.86 0.20
C ILE A 74 1.93 8.06 1.59
N THR A 75 1.10 8.00 2.63
CA THR A 75 1.55 8.02 4.04
C THR A 75 1.18 6.70 4.72
N LEU A 76 2.15 6.08 5.40
CA LEU A 76 1.97 4.83 6.14
C LEU A 76 2.00 5.13 7.64
N ALA A 77 0.99 4.68 8.38
CA ALA A 77 0.82 5.00 9.81
C ALA A 77 1.47 3.98 10.77
N GLY A 78 2.04 2.89 10.24
CA GLY A 78 2.65 1.81 11.02
C GLY A 78 4.13 1.56 10.69
N ASN A 79 4.75 0.72 11.52
CA ASN A 79 6.14 0.29 11.34
C ASN A 79 6.23 -0.70 10.17
N ILE A 80 7.33 -0.62 9.40
CA ILE A 80 7.69 -1.62 8.39
C ILE A 80 8.83 -2.46 8.96
N ASN A 81 8.63 -3.77 9.10
CA ASN A 81 9.59 -4.68 9.70
C ASN A 81 9.84 -5.91 8.80
N GLY A 82 10.98 -6.56 9.00
CA GLY A 82 11.36 -7.80 8.31
C GLY A 82 12.47 -7.60 7.26
N GLY A 83 12.91 -8.71 6.65
CA GLY A 83 14.06 -8.74 5.73
C GLY A 83 13.70 -8.67 4.25
N GLY A 84 12.54 -8.12 3.90
CA GLY A 84 12.08 -8.02 2.51
C GLY A 84 12.59 -6.78 1.78
N ILE A 85 11.96 -6.47 0.65
CA ILE A 85 12.31 -5.37 -0.24
C ILE A 85 11.27 -4.26 -0.11
N ILE A 86 11.74 -3.02 -0.02
CA ILE A 86 10.90 -1.82 -0.13
C ILE A 86 11.33 -1.08 -1.38
N THR A 87 10.39 -0.86 -2.29
CA THR A 87 10.63 -0.13 -3.53
C THR A 87 9.73 1.10 -3.57
N VAL A 88 10.31 2.28 -3.75
CA VAL A 88 9.58 3.54 -3.90
C VAL A 88 9.76 4.03 -5.34
N LYS A 89 8.65 4.13 -6.08
CA LYS A 89 8.56 4.67 -7.43
C LYS A 89 7.66 5.89 -7.39
N THR A 90 8.25 7.03 -7.10
CA THR A 90 7.58 8.33 -7.23
C THR A 90 7.92 8.92 -8.58
N ASP A 91 6.94 9.52 -9.26
CA ASP A 91 7.25 10.41 -10.38
C ASP A 91 8.06 11.59 -9.83
N ALA A 92 9.38 11.53 -10.01
CA ALA A 92 10.23 12.67 -9.73
C ALA A 92 9.94 13.72 -10.81
N ALA A 93 9.14 14.73 -10.48
CA ALA A 93 9.29 16.01 -11.15
C ALA A 93 10.68 16.52 -10.76
N ILE A 94 11.64 16.38 -11.68
CA ILE A 94 12.94 17.06 -11.62
C ILE A 94 12.72 18.52 -12.02
#